data_AF-A0A2E0PRB2-F1
#
_entry.id   AF-A0A2E0PRB2-F1
#
_cell.length_a   1.000
_cell.length_b   1.000
_cell.length_c   1.000
_cell.angle_alpha   90.00
_cell.angle_beta   90.00
_cell.angle_gamma   90.00
#
_symmetry.space_group_name_H-M   'P 1'
#
loop_
_entity.id
_entity.type
_entity.pdbx_description
1 polymer ?
#
loop_
_entity_poly.entity_id
_entity_poly.type
_entity_poly.pdbx_seq_one_letter_code
_entity_poly.pdbx_strand_id
1 'polypeptide(L)'
;SQRKTLVGREAPKSQLKEPYLAYGRLALAIWPLRKAIRSWQIKNNTTHLRFSMGQIVKSGKHENEIRQTISRISILGSGSSLKNKPENFDSLVDWWLGK
;
A
#
# COMPACT_ATOMS: atom_id res chain seq x y z
N SER A 1 22.05 47.35 -19.40
CA SER A 1 21.00 47.15 -18.37
C SER A 1 20.46 45.74 -18.50
N GLN A 2 21.01 44.80 -17.72
CA GLN A 2 20.70 43.36 -17.80
C GLN A 2 19.53 43.07 -16.84
N ARG A 3 18.35 42.73 -17.37
CA ARG A 3 17.24 42.26 -16.53
C ARG A 3 17.59 40.86 -16.02
N LYS A 4 17.94 40.75 -14.73
CA LYS A 4 17.96 39.47 -14.02
C LYS A 4 16.53 38.94 -13.99
N THR A 5 16.25 37.89 -14.74
CA THR A 5 15.02 37.13 -14.62
C THR A 5 14.97 36.60 -13.19
N LEU A 6 13.98 37.05 -12.42
CA LEU A 6 13.62 36.43 -11.16
C LEU A 6 13.12 35.02 -11.51
N VAL A 7 14.06 34.06 -11.60
CA VAL A 7 13.73 32.65 -11.50
C VAL A 7 13.20 32.52 -10.08
N GLY A 8 11.87 32.59 -9.95
CA GLY A 8 11.18 32.18 -8.75
C GLY A 8 11.71 30.80 -8.44
N ARG A 9 12.56 30.69 -7.42
CA ARG A 9 12.84 29.41 -6.79
C ARG A 9 11.47 28.93 -6.35
N GLU A 10 10.81 28.09 -7.15
CA GLU A 10 9.78 27.22 -6.63
C GLU A 10 10.41 26.62 -5.37
N ALA A 11 9.80 26.88 -4.21
CA ALA A 11 10.22 26.25 -2.97
C ALA A 11 10.46 24.77 -3.28
N PRO A 12 11.53 24.13 -2.78
CA PRO A 12 11.68 22.70 -2.95
C PRO A 12 10.46 22.09 -2.28
N LYS A 13 9.44 21.76 -3.11
CA LYS A 13 8.23 21.08 -2.67
C LYS A 13 8.78 19.90 -1.89
N SER A 14 8.33 19.73 -0.66
CA SER A 14 8.75 18.69 0.28
C SER A 14 8.55 17.31 -0.35
N GLN A 15 9.44 16.94 -1.28
CA GLN A 15 9.42 15.67 -1.95
C GLN A 15 9.87 14.67 -0.91
N LEU A 16 8.96 13.75 -0.60
CA LEU A 16 9.24 12.64 0.28
C LEU A 16 10.44 11.90 -0.32
N LYS A 17 11.51 11.71 0.48
CA LYS A 17 12.71 11.01 0.00
C LYS A 17 12.29 9.67 -0.60
N GLU A 18 12.88 9.30 -1.73
CA GLU A 18 12.67 8.03 -2.46
C GLU A 18 12.39 6.81 -1.55
N PRO A 19 13.17 6.53 -0.48
CA PRO A 19 12.96 5.34 0.36
C PRO A 19 11.59 5.30 1.05
N TYR A 20 10.96 6.44 1.31
CA TYR A 20 9.66 6.50 1.98
C TYR A 20 8.49 6.41 1.01
N LEU A 21 8.70 6.61 -0.30
CA LEU A 21 7.64 6.56 -1.30
C LEU A 21 7.02 5.15 -1.38
N ALA A 22 7.85 4.11 -1.34
CA ALA A 22 7.37 2.73 -1.36
C ALA A 22 6.49 2.43 -0.13
N TYR A 23 6.94 2.83 1.06
CA TYR A 23 6.18 2.66 2.29
C TYR A 23 4.86 3.45 2.26
N GLY A 24 4.88 4.70 1.81
CA GLY A 24 3.68 5.52 1.67
C GLY A 24 2.65 4.92 0.71
N ARG A 25 3.09 4.42 -0.45
CA ARG A 25 2.21 3.74 -1.42
C ARG A 25 1.59 2.47 -0.84
N LEU A 26 2.39 1.67 -0.13
CA LEU A 26 1.89 0.49 0.58
C LEU A 26 0.81 0.87 1.60
N ALA A 27 1.10 1.87 2.45
CA ALA A 27 0.17 2.34 3.47
C ALA A 27 -1.17 2.82 2.87
N LEU A 28 -1.13 3.53 1.74
CA LEU A 28 -2.33 3.99 1.02
C LEU A 28 -3.14 2.83 0.45
N ALA A 29 -2.46 1.84 -0.14
CA ALA A 29 -3.09 0.65 -0.71
C ALA A 29 -3.84 -0.17 0.35
N ILE A 30 -3.20 -0.42 1.50
CA ILE A 30 -3.76 -1.26 2.57
C ILE A 30 -4.60 -0.50 3.60
N TRP A 31 -4.76 0.81 3.45
CA TRP A 31 -5.46 1.65 4.43
C TRP A 31 -6.87 1.16 4.80
N PRO A 32 -7.72 0.66 3.85
CA PRO A 32 -9.01 0.08 4.21
C PRO A 32 -8.89 -1.05 5.25
N LEU A 33 -7.83 -1.85 5.15
CA LEU A 33 -7.55 -2.99 6.02
C LEU A 33 -6.79 -2.62 7.30
N ARG A 34 -6.44 -1.35 7.53
CA ARG A 34 -5.60 -0.93 8.67
C ARG A 34 -6.12 -1.44 10.03
N LYS A 35 -7.44 -1.45 10.22
CA LYS A 35 -8.08 -1.91 11.47
C LYS A 35 -7.98 -3.43 11.58
N ALA A 36 -8.31 -4.15 10.51
CA ALA A 36 -8.22 -5.61 10.46
C ALA A 36 -6.79 -6.11 10.70
N ILE A 37 -5.80 -5.49 10.06
CA ILE A 37 -4.38 -5.79 10.24
C ILE A 37 -3.95 -5.53 11.68
N ARG A 38 -4.30 -4.37 12.26
CA ARG A 38 -3.98 -4.06 13.66
C ARG A 38 -4.62 -5.03 14.64
N SER A 39 -5.91 -5.34 14.44
CA SER A 39 -6.62 -6.33 15.27
C SER A 39 -6.01 -7.72 15.15
N TRP A 40 -5.56 -8.10 13.95
CA TRP A 40 -4.86 -9.37 13.74
C TRP A 40 -3.50 -9.38 14.46
N GLN A 41 -2.71 -8.31 14.36
CA GLN A 41 -1.42 -8.19 15.04
C GLN A 41 -1.53 -8.30 16.56
N ILE A 42 -2.52 -7.63 17.17
CA ILE A 42 -2.75 -7.71 18.61
C ILE A 42 -3.06 -9.15 19.06
N LYS A 43 -3.83 -9.89 18.24
CA LYS A 43 -4.20 -11.29 18.52
C LYS A 43 -3.07 -12.29 18.23
N ASN A 44 -2.12 -11.93 17.37
CA ASN A 44 -1.08 -12.83 16.86
C ASN A 44 0.32 -12.21 17.05
N ASN A 45 0.64 -11.80 18.28
CA ASN A 45 1.86 -11.04 18.61
C ASN A 45 3.18 -11.81 18.37
N THR A 46 3.14 -13.14 18.31
CA THR A 46 4.30 -14.01 18.00
C THR A 46 4.39 -14.38 16.52
N THR A 47 3.40 -14.04 15.71
CA THR A 47 3.31 -14.47 14.30
C THR A 47 3.72 -13.35 13.36
N HIS A 48 4.48 -13.69 12.32
CA HIS A 48 4.94 -12.71 11.33
C HIS A 48 3.77 -12.06 10.57
N LEU A 49 3.82 -10.74 10.37
CA LEU A 49 2.77 -9.93 9.74
C LEU A 49 2.35 -10.41 8.33
N ARG A 50 3.27 -11.06 7.61
CA ARG A 50 3.01 -11.66 6.28
C ARG A 50 1.81 -12.62 6.26
N PHE A 51 1.48 -13.25 7.40
CA PHE A 51 0.37 -14.19 7.50
C PHE A 51 -1.00 -13.53 7.72
N SER A 52 -1.03 -12.22 8.00
CA SER A 52 -2.27 -11.49 8.27
C SER A 52 -3.25 -11.51 7.11
N MET A 53 -2.81 -11.24 5.89
CA MET A 53 -3.71 -11.11 4.73
C MET A 53 -4.50 -12.39 4.45
N GLY A 54 -3.83 -13.55 4.47
CA GLY A 54 -4.51 -14.83 4.29
C GLY A 54 -5.56 -15.11 5.37
N GLN A 55 -5.29 -14.74 6.63
CA GLN A 55 -6.25 -14.90 7.73
C GLN A 55 -7.41 -13.91 7.64
N ILE A 56 -7.14 -12.67 7.21
CA ILE A 56 -8.16 -11.64 6.98
C ILE A 56 -9.11 -12.08 5.86
N VAL A 57 -8.58 -12.56 4.73
CA VAL A 57 -9.37 -13.09 3.62
C VAL A 57 -10.20 -14.30 4.07
N LYS A 58 -9.57 -15.29 4.71
CA LYS A 58 -10.25 -16.50 5.22
C LYS A 58 -11.34 -16.21 6.25
N SER A 59 -11.26 -15.08 6.96
CA SER A 59 -12.27 -14.72 7.95
C SER A 59 -13.65 -14.42 7.35
N GLY A 60 -13.73 -14.04 6.07
CA GLY A 60 -14.97 -13.61 5.41
C GLY A 60 -15.59 -12.31 5.95
N LYS A 61 -14.95 -11.62 6.90
CA LYS A 61 -15.52 -10.45 7.62
C LYS A 61 -15.16 -9.09 7.01
N HIS A 62 -14.26 -9.06 6.04
CA HIS A 62 -13.64 -7.83 5.53
C HIS A 62 -13.77 -7.69 4.01
N GLU A 63 -14.85 -8.23 3.44
CA GLU A 63 -15.02 -8.32 1.99
C GLU A 63 -14.93 -6.95 1.29
N ASN A 64 -15.64 -5.97 1.83
CA ASN A 64 -15.67 -4.62 1.27
C ASN A 64 -14.28 -3.95 1.35
N GLU A 65 -13.59 -4.07 2.48
CA GLU A 65 -12.25 -3.52 2.65
C GLU A 65 -11.23 -4.18 1.74
N ILE A 66 -11.34 -5.50 1.53
CA ILE A 66 -10.51 -6.25 0.59
C ILE A 66 -10.73 -5.73 -0.84
N ARG A 67 -11.99 -5.59 -1.29
CA ARG A 67 -12.32 -5.04 -2.61
C ARG A 67 -11.79 -3.62 -2.79
N GLN A 68 -11.92 -2.79 -1.77
CA GLN A 68 -11.36 -1.43 -1.77
C GLN A 68 -9.83 -1.43 -1.85
N THR A 69 -9.15 -2.33 -1.14
CA THR A 69 -7.68 -2.47 -1.24
C THR A 69 -7.25 -2.92 -2.63
N ILE A 70 -7.94 -3.90 -3.25
CA ILE A 70 -7.68 -4.32 -4.63
C ILE A 70 -7.84 -3.15 -5.60
N SER A 71 -8.95 -2.40 -5.50
CA SER A 71 -9.19 -1.21 -6.32
C SER A 71 -8.11 -0.12 -6.12
N ARG A 72 -7.62 0.08 -4.89
CA ARG A 72 -6.53 1.02 -4.65
C ARG A 72 -5.21 0.57 -5.26
N ILE A 73 -4.88 -0.72 -5.18
CA ILE A 73 -3.68 -1.28 -5.82
C ILE A 73 -3.78 -1.16 -7.35
N SER A 74 -4.97 -1.32 -7.93
CA SER A 74 -5.14 -1.17 -9.38
C SER A 74 -4.82 0.24 -9.88
N ILE A 75 -5.13 1.27 -9.06
CA ILE A 75 -4.82 2.69 -9.29
C ILE A 75 -3.35 3.02 -8.99
N LEU A 76 -2.84 2.61 -7.83
CA LEU A 76 -1.48 2.97 -7.36
C LEU A 76 -0.37 2.16 -8.04
N GLY A 77 -0.71 0.99 -8.60
CA GLY A 77 0.23 0.02 -9.13
C GLY A 77 0.59 -1.09 -8.14
N SER A 78 1.03 -2.23 -8.66
CA SER A 78 1.42 -3.42 -7.89
C SER A 78 2.72 -3.25 -7.08
N GLY A 79 3.43 -2.13 -7.24
CA GLY A 79 4.70 -1.87 -6.56
C GLY A 79 5.90 -2.63 -7.14
N SER A 80 5.70 -3.42 -8.20
CA SER A 80 6.76 -4.09 -8.96
C SER A 80 6.39 -4.17 -10.44
N SER A 81 7.33 -3.88 -11.33
CA SER A 81 7.12 -3.97 -12.79
C SER A 81 6.98 -5.42 -13.30
N LEU A 82 7.43 -6.40 -12.52
CA LEU A 82 7.41 -7.81 -12.87
C LEU A 82 6.14 -8.53 -12.41
N LYS A 83 5.29 -7.85 -11.63
CA LYS A 83 4.19 -8.51 -10.92
C LYS A 83 2.84 -7.93 -11.30
N ASN A 84 1.92 -8.85 -11.52
CA ASN A 84 0.53 -8.53 -11.81
C ASN A 84 -0.13 -7.85 -10.61
N LYS A 85 -1.10 -7.00 -10.91
CA LYS A 85 -1.98 -6.40 -9.91
C LYS A 85 -2.93 -7.50 -9.39
N PRO A 86 -3.27 -7.52 -8.10
CA PRO A 86 -4.28 -8.43 -7.60
C PRO A 86 -5.65 -8.08 -8.21
N GLU A 87 -6.43 -9.10 -8.57
CA GLU A 87 -7.76 -8.97 -9.19
C GLU A 87 -8.86 -9.60 -8.32
N ASN A 88 -8.46 -10.49 -7.42
CA ASN A 88 -9.34 -11.26 -6.55
C ASN A 88 -8.66 -11.46 -5.19
N PHE A 89 -9.32 -12.19 -4.29
CA PHE A 89 -8.88 -12.28 -2.90
C PHE A 89 -7.61 -13.11 -2.76
N ASP A 90 -7.48 -14.19 -3.54
CA ASP A 90 -6.29 -15.05 -3.51
C ASP A 90 -5.07 -14.33 -4.08
N SER A 91 -5.23 -13.65 -5.22
CA SER A 91 -4.16 -12.84 -5.81
C SER A 91 -3.74 -11.66 -4.91
N LEU A 92 -4.63 -11.13 -4.06
CA LEU A 92 -4.25 -10.16 -3.03
C LEU A 92 -3.34 -10.78 -1.96
N VAL A 93 -3.57 -12.03 -1.56
CA VAL A 93 -2.70 -12.75 -0.62
C VAL A 93 -1.33 -12.97 -1.25
N ASP A 94 -1.27 -13.40 -2.52
CA ASP A 94 -0.01 -13.61 -3.22
C ASP A 94 0.77 -12.30 -3.39
N TRP A 95 0.09 -11.21 -3.73
CA TRP A 95 0.68 -9.87 -3.77
C TRP A 95 1.28 -9.48 -2.42
N TRP A 96 0.56 -9.70 -1.32
CA TRP A 96 1.03 -9.41 0.04
C TRP A 96 2.26 -10.24 0.46
N LEU A 97 2.33 -11.49 0.00
CA LEU A 97 3.47 -12.37 0.23
C LEU A 97 4.68 -12.04 -0.65
N GLY A 98 4.53 -11.12 -1.60
CA GLY A 98 5.56 -10.84 -2.57
C GLY A 98 5.84 -12.06 -3.45
N LYS A 99 4.80 -12.81 -3.86
CA LYS A 99 4.89 -13.76 -4.96
C LYS A 99 4.67 -13.09 -6.31
#